data_AF-A0A5S6QCY4-F1
#
_entry.id   AF-A0A5S6QCY4-F1
#
_cell.length_a   1.000
_cell.length_b   1.000
_cell.length_c   1.000
_cell.angle_alpha   90.00
_cell.angle_beta   90.00
_cell.angle_gamma   90.00
#
_symmetry.space_group_name_H-M   'P 1'
#
loop_
_entity.id
_entity.type
_entity.pdbx_description
1 polymer ?
#
loop_
_entity_poly.entity_id
_entity_poly.type
_entity_poly.pdbx_seq_one_letter_code
_entity_poly.pdbx_strand_id
1 'polypeptide(L)'
;MVPLDSRPGVVYEIMCGCHASYIGETGNTLSHRFREHMAYVTRYKNAEQRLNGSHTVRRGRPQTRAPSKIMEEAIKASAVAEHAIHCSLDPRPNVQTATHFKRVSGPSRTDLSIIVNDLLTPCSPGDLGAKPMSWLDVPSDKLLEPVVCMNDVLRSVANSKPTVNDVDLEKLNKFTCDFGQEA
;
A
#
# COMPACT_ATOMS: atom_id res chain seq x y z
N MET A 1 -20.94 23.08 11.39
CA MET A 1 -20.43 21.91 12.14
C MET A 1 -20.47 20.73 11.17
N VAL A 2 -19.32 20.19 10.74
CA VAL A 2 -19.28 19.07 9.78
C VAL A 2 -19.57 17.78 10.54
N PRO A 3 -20.52 16.92 10.10
CA PRO A 3 -20.85 15.67 10.80
C PRO A 3 -19.66 14.70 10.87
N LEU A 4 -19.57 13.94 11.97
CA LEU A 4 -18.55 12.91 12.21
C LEU A 4 -18.61 11.74 11.19
N ASP A 5 -19.66 11.70 10.37
CA ASP A 5 -19.99 10.64 9.40
C ASP A 5 -19.23 10.73 8.07
N SER A 6 -18.28 11.67 7.93
CA SER A 6 -17.41 11.77 6.76
C SER A 6 -16.09 11.03 6.97
N ARG A 7 -16.08 9.70 7.11
CA ARG A 7 -14.81 8.94 7.02
C ARG A 7 -14.80 7.87 5.93
N PRO A 8 -14.61 8.26 4.66
CA PRO A 8 -13.92 7.42 3.68
C PRO A 8 -12.40 7.55 3.95
N GLY A 9 -11.81 6.58 4.66
CA GLY A 9 -10.40 6.68 5.09
C GLY A 9 -9.91 5.43 5.81
N VAL A 10 -9.97 4.27 5.15
CA VAL A 10 -9.32 3.06 5.69
C VAL A 10 -7.82 3.25 5.54
N VAL A 11 -7.11 3.33 6.67
CA VAL A 11 -5.66 3.24 6.66
C VAL A 11 -5.29 1.76 6.55
N TYR A 12 -4.36 1.42 5.67
CA TYR A 12 -3.96 0.05 5.41
C TYR A 12 -2.45 -0.08 5.31
N GLU A 13 -1.97 -1.29 5.55
CA GLU A 13 -0.57 -1.68 5.37
C GLU A 13 -0.46 -2.79 4.32
N ILE A 14 0.52 -2.63 3.42
CA ILE A 14 0.97 -3.65 2.47
C ILE A 14 2.40 -4.01 2.85
N MET A 15 2.65 -5.30 3.09
CA MET A 15 3.97 -5.83 3.38
C MET A 15 4.49 -6.66 2.20
N CYS A 16 5.75 -6.44 1.86
CA CYS A 16 6.50 -7.32 0.98
C CYS A 16 7.18 -8.41 1.81
N GLY A 17 7.39 -9.59 1.22
CA GLY A 17 8.16 -10.66 1.87
C GLY A 17 9.59 -10.28 2.25
N CYS A 18 10.14 -9.19 1.69
CA CYS A 18 11.44 -8.65 2.08
C CYS A 18 11.38 -7.71 3.31
N HIS A 19 10.23 -7.65 4.00
CA HIS A 19 9.95 -6.78 5.15
C HIS A 19 9.79 -5.28 4.84
N ALA A 20 9.77 -4.88 3.57
CA ALA A 20 9.34 -3.54 3.22
C ALA A 20 7.84 -3.39 3.47
N SER A 21 7.44 -2.30 4.12
CA SER A 21 6.05 -1.99 4.43
C SER A 21 5.66 -0.66 3.80
N TYR A 22 4.40 -0.58 3.38
CA TYR A 22 3.78 0.63 2.86
C TYR A 22 2.49 0.87 3.63
N ILE A 23 2.34 2.08 4.18
CA ILE A 23 1.11 2.52 4.84
C ILE A 23 0.47 3.63 4.01
N GLY A 24 -0.83 3.51 3.75
CA GLY A 24 -1.60 4.49 3.00
C GLY A 24 -3.04 4.59 3.49
N GLU A 25 -3.73 5.65 3.06
CA GLU A 25 -5.16 5.86 3.33
C GLU A 25 -5.99 5.65 2.05
N THR A 26 -7.21 5.16 2.21
CA THR A 26 -8.13 4.97 1.10
C THR A 26 -9.56 5.39 1.40
N GLY A 27 -10.15 6.13 0.46
CA GLY A 27 -11.59 6.38 0.42
C GLY A 27 -12.42 5.25 -0.20
N ASN A 28 -11.77 4.16 -0.66
CA ASN A 28 -12.37 2.94 -1.21
C ASN A 28 -11.94 1.69 -0.40
N THR A 29 -12.38 0.50 -0.77
CA THR A 29 -11.98 -0.75 -0.10
C THR A 29 -10.48 -1.07 -0.25
N LEU A 30 -9.90 -1.79 0.72
CA LEU A 30 -8.51 -2.26 0.66
C LEU A 30 -8.22 -3.07 -0.62
N SER A 31 -9.15 -3.96 -0.99
CA SER A 31 -9.04 -4.76 -2.22
C SER A 31 -9.06 -3.92 -3.50
N HIS A 32 -9.72 -2.76 -3.48
CA HIS A 32 -9.68 -1.83 -4.61
C HIS A 32 -8.28 -1.21 -4.73
N ARG A 33 -7.76 -0.63 -3.65
CA ARG A 33 -6.41 -0.03 -3.65
C ARG A 33 -5.31 -1.00 -3.99
N PHE A 34 -5.35 -2.20 -3.43
CA PHE A 34 -4.35 -3.21 -3.73
C PHE A 34 -4.33 -3.54 -5.23
N ARG A 35 -5.51 -3.64 -5.88
CA ARG A 35 -5.59 -3.80 -7.33
C ARG A 35 -5.06 -2.59 -8.09
N GLU A 36 -5.27 -1.37 -7.61
CA GLU A 36 -4.68 -0.17 -8.21
C GLU A 36 -3.14 -0.23 -8.19
N HIS A 37 -2.53 -0.53 -7.03
CA HIS A 37 -1.08 -0.71 -6.91
C HIS A 37 -0.55 -1.79 -7.86
N MET A 38 -1.21 -2.95 -7.92
CA MET A 38 -0.79 -4.05 -8.80
C MET A 38 -0.99 -3.73 -10.28
N ALA A 39 -1.95 -2.86 -10.62
CA ALA A 39 -2.12 -2.36 -11.97
C ALA A 39 -0.93 -1.48 -12.39
N TYR A 40 -0.35 -0.68 -11.49
CA TYR A 40 0.88 0.08 -11.78
C TYR A 40 2.09 -0.83 -11.98
N VAL A 41 2.26 -1.87 -11.16
CA VAL A 41 3.31 -2.90 -11.36
C VAL A 41 3.16 -3.56 -12.73
N THR A 42 1.93 -3.93 -13.10
CA THR A 42 1.63 -4.56 -14.38
C THR A 42 1.92 -3.60 -15.55
N ARG A 43 1.56 -2.31 -15.42
CA ARG A 43 1.86 -1.29 -16.43
C ARG A 43 3.37 -1.12 -16.64
N TYR A 44 4.15 -1.10 -15.56
CA TYR A 44 5.60 -1.03 -15.63
C TYR A 44 6.17 -2.24 -16.39
N LYS A 45 5.87 -3.47 -15.95
CA LYS A 45 6.39 -4.70 -16.55
C LYS A 45 6.03 -4.81 -18.03
N ASN A 46 4.82 -4.40 -18.42
CA ASN A 46 4.41 -4.35 -19.82
C ASN A 46 5.20 -3.31 -20.65
N ALA A 47 5.52 -2.15 -20.07
CA ALA A 47 6.30 -1.12 -20.74
C ALA A 47 7.78 -1.55 -20.88
N GLU A 48 8.34 -2.17 -19.84
CA GLU A 48 9.68 -2.75 -19.86
C GLU A 48 9.83 -3.82 -20.94
N GLN A 49 8.86 -4.74 -21.06
CA GLN A 49 8.86 -5.73 -22.14
C GLN A 49 8.85 -5.10 -23.54
N ARG A 50 8.10 -4.01 -23.74
CA ARG A 50 8.10 -3.25 -25.00
C ARG A 50 9.46 -2.61 -25.27
N LEU A 51 10.10 -2.06 -24.23
CA LEU A 51 11.43 -1.46 -24.34
C LEU A 51 12.48 -2.50 -24.74
N ASN A 52 12.35 -3.71 -24.20
CA ASN A 52 13.23 -4.85 -24.49
C ASN A 52 12.93 -5.54 -25.83
N GLY A 53 12.05 -4.97 -26.67
CA GLY A 53 11.71 -5.52 -27.99
C GLY A 53 10.82 -6.77 -27.96
N SER A 54 10.34 -7.17 -26.77
CA SER A 54 9.44 -8.33 -26.62
C SER A 54 8.02 -7.94 -26.99
N HIS A 55 7.65 -8.15 -28.25
CA HIS A 55 6.31 -7.87 -28.76
C HIS A 55 5.32 -8.99 -28.40
N THR A 56 4.43 -8.76 -27.43
CA THR A 56 3.20 -9.57 -27.29
C THR A 56 2.16 -9.09 -28.31
N VAL A 57 1.66 -9.98 -29.17
CA VAL A 57 0.52 -9.67 -30.06
C VAL A 57 -0.71 -9.38 -29.20
N ARG A 58 -1.19 -8.12 -29.20
CA ARG A 58 -2.41 -7.73 -28.48
C ARG A 58 -3.47 -7.24 -29.45
N ARG A 59 -4.72 -7.66 -29.22
CA ARG A 59 -5.91 -7.07 -29.85
C ARG A 59 -6.22 -5.74 -29.17
N GLY A 60 -6.44 -4.68 -29.95
CA GLY A 60 -6.84 -3.36 -29.46
C GLY A 60 -5.94 -2.22 -29.96
N ARG A 61 -6.25 -0.99 -29.53
CA ARG A 61 -5.50 0.21 -29.91
C ARG A 61 -4.08 0.18 -29.31
N PRO A 62 -3.01 0.35 -30.11
CA PRO A 62 -1.65 0.42 -29.60
C PRO A 62 -1.48 1.57 -28.58
N GLN A 63 -0.71 1.33 -27.52
CA GLN A 63 -0.28 2.41 -26.62
C GLN A 63 0.73 3.30 -27.36
N THR A 64 0.37 4.56 -27.57
CA THR A 64 1.20 5.55 -28.27
C THR A 64 2.26 6.19 -27.37
N ARG A 65 2.12 6.04 -26.06
CA ARG A 65 3.02 6.64 -25.07
C ARG A 65 4.36 5.87 -25.05
N ALA A 66 5.45 6.63 -24.95
CA ALA A 66 6.80 6.08 -24.86
C ALA A 66 6.95 5.17 -23.62
N PRO A 67 7.58 3.97 -23.75
CA PRO A 67 7.72 3.04 -22.64
C PRO A 67 8.36 3.66 -21.38
N SER A 68 9.44 4.43 -21.54
CA SER A 68 10.13 5.10 -20.43
C SER A 68 9.20 6.02 -19.62
N LYS A 69 8.37 6.82 -20.28
CA LYS A 69 7.39 7.70 -19.61
C LYS A 69 6.35 6.90 -18.84
N ILE A 70 5.89 5.76 -19.37
CA ILE A 70 4.93 4.89 -18.68
C ILE A 70 5.57 4.29 -17.42
N MET A 71 6.83 3.84 -17.53
CA MET A 71 7.59 3.28 -16.42
C MET A 71 7.77 4.32 -15.30
N GLU A 72 8.19 5.53 -15.67
CA GLU A 72 8.38 6.65 -14.72
C GLU A 72 7.08 7.01 -13.99
N GLU A 73 5.97 7.10 -14.70
CA GLU A 73 4.68 7.38 -14.09
C GLU A 73 4.18 6.27 -13.17
N ALA A 74 4.45 5.01 -13.52
CA ALA A 74 4.07 3.88 -12.68
C ALA A 74 4.82 3.88 -11.34
N ILE A 75 6.12 4.23 -11.36
CA ILE A 75 6.94 4.40 -10.15
C ILE A 75 6.38 5.55 -9.31
N LYS A 76 6.21 6.74 -9.90
CA LYS A 76 5.75 7.94 -9.18
C LYS A 76 4.34 7.80 -8.60
N ALA A 77 3.47 7.03 -9.25
CA ALA A 77 2.09 6.89 -8.80
C ALA A 77 1.93 5.95 -7.59
N SER A 78 2.93 5.13 -7.26
CA SER A 78 2.77 4.07 -6.26
C SER A 78 4.11 3.60 -5.72
N ALA A 79 4.40 3.94 -4.45
CA ALA A 79 5.57 3.44 -3.73
C ALA A 79 5.60 1.90 -3.65
N VAL A 80 4.42 1.25 -3.55
CA VAL A 80 4.29 -0.22 -3.65
C VAL A 80 4.78 -0.72 -5.02
N ALA A 81 4.53 0.04 -6.09
CA ALA A 81 4.91 -0.35 -7.43
C ALA A 81 6.42 -0.16 -7.62
N GLU A 82 6.94 1.00 -7.25
CA GLU A 82 8.39 1.28 -7.19
C GLU A 82 9.15 0.15 -6.49
N HIS A 83 8.69 -0.26 -5.30
CA HIS A 83 9.30 -1.36 -4.56
C HIS A 83 9.17 -2.71 -5.27
N ALA A 84 7.95 -3.09 -5.68
CA ALA A 84 7.66 -4.42 -6.24
C ALA A 84 8.30 -4.68 -7.61
N ILE A 85 8.75 -3.65 -8.31
CA ILE A 85 9.52 -3.80 -9.55
C ILE A 85 10.93 -4.32 -9.28
N HIS A 86 11.52 -3.92 -8.15
CA HIS A 86 12.89 -4.28 -7.76
C HIS A 86 12.95 -5.44 -6.76
N CYS A 87 11.80 -5.96 -6.32
CA CYS A 87 11.70 -7.08 -5.40
C CYS A 87 11.02 -8.28 -6.08
N SER A 88 11.62 -9.47 -5.93
CA SER A 88 11.08 -10.73 -6.46
C SER A 88 9.98 -11.34 -5.59
N LEU A 89 9.69 -10.76 -4.42
CA LEU A 89 8.69 -11.25 -3.48
C LEU A 89 7.38 -10.49 -3.66
N ASP A 90 6.26 -11.21 -3.63
CA ASP A 90 4.95 -10.60 -3.85
C ASP A 90 4.56 -9.69 -2.68
N PRO A 91 4.14 -8.43 -2.95
CA PRO A 91 3.53 -7.58 -1.95
C PRO A 91 2.13 -8.11 -1.59
N ARG A 92 1.83 -8.18 -0.31
CA ARG A 92 0.56 -8.67 0.21
C ARG A 92 -0.01 -7.69 1.24
N PRO A 93 -1.31 -7.41 1.24
CA PRO A 93 -1.93 -6.68 2.34
C PRO A 93 -1.70 -7.44 3.65
N ASN A 94 -1.52 -6.73 4.76
CA ASN A 94 -1.28 -7.37 6.07
C ASN A 94 -2.27 -8.46 6.44
N VAL A 95 -3.52 -8.24 6.07
CA VAL A 95 -4.62 -9.18 6.22
C VAL A 95 -4.27 -10.55 5.61
N GLN A 96 -3.65 -10.58 4.43
CA GLN A 96 -3.26 -11.82 3.74
C GLN A 96 -2.00 -12.47 4.31
N THR A 97 -1.15 -11.71 4.99
CA THR A 97 0.05 -12.23 5.67
C THR A 97 -0.20 -12.62 7.12
N ALA A 98 -1.37 -12.30 7.66
CA ALA A 98 -1.73 -12.58 9.05
C ALA A 98 -1.81 -14.08 9.30
N THR A 99 -1.14 -14.53 10.35
CA THR A 99 -1.13 -15.93 10.80
C THR A 99 -2.10 -16.18 11.96
N HIS A 100 -2.55 -15.11 12.61
CA HIS A 100 -3.45 -15.16 13.75
C HIS A 100 -4.55 -14.11 13.61
N PHE A 101 -5.76 -14.49 14.00
CA PHE A 101 -6.91 -13.61 14.07
C PHE A 101 -7.54 -13.68 15.45
N LYS A 102 -8.07 -12.56 15.93
CA LYS A 102 -8.83 -12.49 17.18
C LYS A 102 -10.23 -12.00 16.91
N ARG A 103 -11.18 -12.49 17.72
CA ARG A 103 -12.58 -12.07 17.65
C ARG A 103 -12.74 -10.71 18.32
N VAL A 104 -13.45 -9.81 17.66
CA VAL A 104 -13.65 -8.42 18.12
C VAL A 104 -15.07 -7.95 17.84
N SER A 105 -15.49 -6.95 18.62
CA SER A 105 -16.73 -6.21 18.39
C SER A 105 -16.47 -5.02 17.47
N GLY A 106 -17.35 -4.80 16.51
CA GLY A 106 -17.25 -3.68 15.58
C GLY A 106 -18.54 -3.46 14.79
N PRO A 107 -18.62 -2.36 14.03
CA PRO A 107 -19.78 -2.07 13.18
C PRO A 107 -19.94 -3.14 12.09
N SER A 108 -21.18 -3.51 11.78
CA SER A 108 -21.49 -4.45 10.71
C SER A 108 -21.07 -3.88 9.35
N ARG A 109 -20.56 -4.75 8.47
CA ARG A 109 -20.19 -4.36 7.09
C ARG A 109 -21.40 -3.93 6.26
N THR A 110 -22.61 -4.38 6.61
CA THR A 110 -23.85 -4.05 5.89
C THR A 110 -24.58 -2.86 6.48
N ASP A 111 -24.39 -2.58 7.77
CA ASP A 111 -25.02 -1.46 8.48
C ASP A 111 -24.11 -0.99 9.61
N LEU A 112 -23.52 0.19 9.43
CA LEU A 112 -22.54 0.76 10.36
C LEU A 112 -23.16 1.16 11.72
N SER A 113 -24.49 1.25 11.82
CA SER A 113 -25.18 1.54 13.08
C SER A 113 -25.31 0.31 14.00
N ILE A 114 -25.12 -0.89 13.45
CA ILE A 114 -25.27 -2.16 14.18
C ILE A 114 -23.90 -2.67 14.61
N ILE A 115 -23.70 -2.89 15.90
CA ILE A 115 -22.48 -3.53 16.43
C ILE A 115 -22.65 -5.05 16.43
N VAL A 116 -21.73 -5.74 15.75
CA VAL A 116 -21.62 -7.20 15.74
C VAL A 116 -20.40 -7.62 16.57
N ASN A 117 -20.50 -8.74 17.29
CA ASN A 117 -19.48 -9.20 18.24
C ASN A 117 -18.66 -10.39 17.72
N ASP A 118 -18.77 -10.67 16.42
CA ASP A 118 -18.22 -11.87 15.81
C ASP A 118 -17.29 -11.61 14.63
N LEU A 119 -16.78 -10.37 14.53
CA LEU A 119 -15.78 -10.02 13.54
C LEU A 119 -14.41 -10.58 13.94
N LEU A 120 -13.57 -10.79 12.94
CA LEU A 120 -12.20 -11.29 13.06
C LEU A 120 -11.26 -10.24 12.49
N THR A 121 -10.24 -9.88 13.26
CA THR A 121 -9.19 -8.95 12.82
C THR A 121 -7.82 -9.60 12.96
N PRO A 122 -6.88 -9.36 12.02
CA PRO A 122 -5.48 -9.76 12.18
C PRO A 122 -4.91 -9.32 13.53
N CYS A 123 -4.11 -10.18 14.16
CA CYS A 123 -3.50 -9.89 15.45
C CYS A 123 -2.14 -10.59 15.61
N SER A 124 -1.41 -10.23 16.67
CA SER A 124 -0.14 -10.89 17.01
C SER A 124 -0.40 -12.27 17.62
N PRO A 125 0.48 -13.27 17.41
CA PRO A 125 0.34 -14.59 18.03
C PRO A 125 0.24 -14.58 19.57
N GLY A 126 0.83 -13.57 20.22
CA GLY A 126 0.81 -13.40 21.67
C GLY A 126 -0.41 -12.65 22.22
N ASP A 127 -1.32 -12.16 21.37
CA ASP A 127 -2.52 -11.44 21.83
C ASP A 127 -3.50 -12.38 22.54
N LEU A 128 -4.17 -11.88 23.58
CA LEU A 128 -5.23 -12.63 24.25
C LEU A 128 -6.37 -12.96 23.27
N GLY A 129 -6.70 -14.24 23.14
CA GLY A 129 -7.72 -14.71 22.21
C GLY A 129 -7.27 -14.81 20.75
N ALA A 130 -5.96 -14.67 20.47
CA ALA A 130 -5.38 -14.97 19.18
C ALA A 130 -5.62 -16.44 18.81
N LYS A 131 -6.19 -16.67 17.64
CA LYS A 131 -6.39 -18.00 17.07
C LYS A 131 -5.50 -18.16 15.85
N PRO A 132 -4.68 -19.23 15.77
CA PRO A 132 -3.88 -19.50 14.59
C PRO A 132 -4.82 -19.86 13.43
N MET A 133 -4.88 -19.00 12.42
CA MET A 133 -5.68 -19.20 11.21
C MET A 133 -5.23 -18.24 10.12
N SER A 134 -5.46 -18.61 8.87
CA SER A 134 -5.11 -17.79 7.72
C SER A 134 -6.28 -16.91 7.30
N TRP A 135 -5.99 -15.92 6.46
CA TRP A 135 -7.02 -15.13 5.77
C TRP A 135 -8.06 -15.97 5.03
N LEU A 136 -7.65 -17.12 4.48
CA LEU A 136 -8.54 -18.01 3.72
C LEU A 136 -9.62 -18.66 4.61
N ASP A 137 -9.35 -18.75 5.91
CA ASP A 137 -10.24 -19.35 6.90
C ASP A 137 -11.23 -18.31 7.48
N VAL A 138 -11.07 -17.03 7.15
CA VAL A 138 -11.91 -15.92 7.63
C VAL A 138 -13.06 -15.69 6.65
N PRO A 139 -14.33 -15.81 7.09
CA PRO A 139 -15.47 -15.46 6.23
C PRO A 139 -15.42 -14.00 5.78
N SER A 140 -15.73 -13.74 4.51
CA SER A 140 -15.62 -12.41 3.90
C SER A 140 -16.46 -11.34 4.61
N ASP A 141 -17.59 -11.71 5.19
CA ASP A 141 -18.48 -10.82 5.96
C ASP A 141 -18.02 -10.58 7.40
N LYS A 142 -17.07 -11.39 7.88
CA LYS A 142 -16.56 -11.35 9.25
C LYS A 142 -15.19 -10.69 9.38
N LEU A 143 -14.50 -10.36 8.29
CA LEU A 143 -13.27 -9.59 8.42
C LEU A 143 -13.58 -8.18 8.95
N LEU A 144 -12.87 -7.77 10.00
CA LEU A 144 -12.67 -6.37 10.34
C LEU A 144 -11.25 -5.95 9.94
N GLU A 145 -11.16 -5.01 8.98
CA GLU A 145 -9.91 -4.37 8.60
C GLU A 145 -9.24 -3.75 9.84
N PRO A 146 -7.98 -4.12 10.16
CA PRO A 146 -7.32 -3.63 11.35
C PRO A 146 -7.08 -2.11 11.24
N VAL A 147 -7.26 -1.40 12.35
CA VAL A 147 -6.86 0.01 12.43
C VAL A 147 -5.34 0.07 12.52
N VAL A 148 -4.70 0.78 11.59
CA VAL A 148 -3.26 1.02 11.62
C VAL A 148 -2.90 1.83 12.87
N CYS A 149 -1.89 1.36 13.61
CA CYS A 149 -1.43 1.99 14.84
C CYS A 149 -0.06 2.66 14.66
N MET A 150 0.37 3.44 15.67
CA MET A 150 1.66 4.15 15.61
C MET A 150 2.84 3.19 15.44
N ASN A 151 2.80 1.97 16.01
CA ASN A 151 3.87 0.99 15.83
C ASN A 151 4.03 0.54 14.38
N ASP A 152 2.94 0.46 13.62
CA ASP A 152 3.00 0.13 12.19
C ASP A 152 3.69 1.28 11.43
N VAL A 153 3.36 2.53 11.76
CA VAL A 153 4.01 3.72 11.20
C VAL A 153 5.50 3.73 11.52
N LEU A 154 5.89 3.49 12.78
CA LEU A 154 7.29 3.46 13.21
C LEU A 154 8.08 2.35 12.47
N ARG A 155 7.48 1.16 12.33
CA ARG A 155 8.07 0.07 11.54
C ARG A 155 8.25 0.46 10.08
N SER A 156 7.25 1.13 9.49
CA SER A 156 7.32 1.58 8.11
C SER A 156 8.37 2.65 7.87
N VAL A 157 8.53 3.59 8.80
CA VAL A 157 9.60 4.60 8.74
C VAL A 157 10.97 3.94 8.84
N ALA A 158 11.17 3.04 9.80
CA ALA A 158 12.45 2.34 9.99
C ALA A 158 12.89 1.54 8.75
N ASN A 159 11.94 0.98 8.00
CA ASN A 159 12.22 0.16 6.81
C ASN A 159 12.26 0.97 5.49
N SER A 160 11.92 2.26 5.53
CA SER A 160 11.95 3.14 4.36
C SER A 160 13.35 3.69 4.11
N LYS A 161 13.79 3.67 2.84
CA LYS A 161 15.07 4.29 2.46
C LYS A 161 14.88 5.81 2.35
N PRO A 162 15.81 6.63 2.88
CA PRO A 162 15.78 8.07 2.66
C PRO A 162 15.92 8.37 1.17
N THR A 163 14.95 9.09 0.61
CA THR A 163 14.92 9.44 -0.83
C THR A 163 15.89 10.57 -1.16
N VAL A 164 16.25 11.40 -0.17
CA VAL A 164 17.23 12.48 -0.31
C VAL A 164 18.52 12.05 0.35
N ASN A 165 19.63 12.15 -0.38
CA ASN A 165 20.97 11.92 0.16
C ASN A 165 21.59 13.24 0.64
N ASP A 166 22.65 13.15 1.44
CA ASP A 166 23.32 14.33 2.02
C ASP A 166 23.90 15.27 0.95
N VAL A 167 24.34 14.73 -0.18
CA VAL A 167 24.88 15.51 -1.32
C VAL A 167 23.80 16.40 -1.95
N ASP A 168 22.56 15.91 -2.02
CA ASP A 168 21.45 16.68 -2.56
C ASP A 168 21.00 17.77 -1.57
N LEU A 169 21.11 17.52 -0.26
CA LEU A 169 20.91 18.56 0.77
C LEU A 169 21.98 19.66 0.67
N GLU A 170 23.24 19.30 0.43
CA GLU A 170 24.32 20.28 0.22
C GLU A 170 24.07 21.17 -1.00
N LYS A 171 23.59 20.60 -2.11
CA LYS A 171 23.22 21.39 -3.31
C LYS A 171 22.07 22.34 -3.04
N LEU A 172 21.06 21.90 -2.30
CA LEU A 172 19.92 22.75 -1.92
C LEU A 172 20.38 23.90 -1.01
N ASN A 173 21.20 23.60 -0.01
CA ASN A 173 21.78 24.63 0.87
C ASN A 173 22.61 25.64 0.08
N LYS A 174 23.44 25.16 -0.85
CA LYS A 174 24.23 26.04 -1.72
C LYS A 174 23.32 26.93 -2.57
N PHE A 175 22.27 26.39 -3.17
CA PHE A 175 21.29 27.19 -3.92
C PHE A 175 20.62 28.24 -3.03
N THR A 176 20.23 27.87 -1.80
CA THR A 176 19.65 28.83 -0.83
C THR A 176 20.63 29.92 -0.43
N CYS A 177 21.92 29.61 -0.26
CA CYS A 177 22.96 30.61 0.02
C CYS A 177 23.23 31.53 -1.18
N ASP A 178 23.26 30.97 -2.39
CA ASP A 178 23.62 31.69 -3.62
C ASP A 178 22.47 32.58 -4.15
N PHE A 179 21.21 32.20 -3.90
CA PHE A 179 20.02 32.84 -4.48
C PHE A 179 18.89 33.16 -3.48
N GLY A 180 19.16 33.09 -2.18
CA GLY A 180 18.19 33.45 -1.13
C GLY A 180 17.67 34.88 -1.29
N GLN A 181 16.43 35.14 -0.87
CA GLN A 181 15.82 36.46 -0.98
C GLN A 181 16.61 37.48 -0.13
N GLU A 182 17.15 38.52 -0.77
CA GLU A 182 17.66 39.71 -0.09
C GLU A 182 16.48 40.46 0.54
N ALA A 183 16.59 40.76 1.85
CA ALA A 183 15.55 41.44 2.64
C ALA A 183 15.56 42.97 2.44
#